data_AF-A0A8A4Z932-F1
#
_entry.id   AF-A0A8A4Z932-F1
#
_cell.length_a   1.000
_cell.length_b   1.000
_cell.length_c   1.000
_cell.angle_alpha   90.00
_cell.angle_beta   90.00
_cell.angle_gamma   90.00
#
_symmetry.space_group_name_H-M   'P 1'
#
loop_
_entity.id
_entity.type
_entity.pdbx_description
1 polymer ?
#
loop_
_entity_poly.entity_id
_entity_poly.type
_entity_poly.pdbx_seq_one_letter_code
_entity_poly.pdbx_strand_id
1 'polypeptide(L)' 'MKIDCGTCTARGPGCADCVVTFLTIGTRADLDDGEQAAIAVLAASGLVPPLRLAPGERAG' A
#
# COMPACT_ATOMS: atom_id res chain seq x y z
N MET A 1 9.15 18.84 7.13
CA MET A 1 7.77 18.87 7.67
C MET A 1 7.57 17.65 8.54
N LYS A 2 7.04 17.78 9.76
CA LYS A 2 6.83 16.67 10.71
C LYS A 2 5.36 16.63 11.10
N ILE A 3 4.73 15.47 10.94
CA ILE A 3 3.35 15.22 11.41
C ILE A 3 3.45 14.32 12.64
N ASP A 4 2.87 14.75 13.77
CA ASP A 4 2.83 13.98 15.01
C ASP A 4 1.45 13.35 15.17
N CYS A 5 1.34 12.07 14.79
CA CYS A 5 0.11 11.31 14.94
C CYS A 5 -0.22 11.00 16.42
N GLY A 6 0.74 11.12 17.34
CA GLY A 6 0.55 10.88 18.77
C GLY A 6 -0.35 11.92 19.44
N THR A 7 -0.29 13.18 18.98
CA THR A 7 -1.10 14.30 19.49
C THR A 7 -2.11 14.84 18.48
N CYS A 8 -2.35 14.13 17.38
CA CYS A 8 -3.28 14.56 16.35
C CYS A 8 -4.73 14.48 16.86
N THR A 9 -5.47 15.60 16.81
CA THR A 9 -6.87 15.67 17.27
C THR A 9 -7.84 14.89 16.38
N ALA A 10 -7.47 14.63 15.12
CA ALA A 10 -8.24 13.81 14.19
C ALA A 10 -7.92 12.30 14.31
N ARG A 11 -6.99 11.90 15.19
CA ARG A 11 -6.55 10.51 15.36
C ARG A 11 -7.74 9.60 15.68
N GLY A 12 -7.92 8.56 14.87
CA GLY A 12 -9.08 7.67 14.91
C GLY A 12 -10.00 7.97 13.72
N PRO A 13 -11.03 8.82 13.88
CA PRO A 13 -12.08 9.00 12.87
C PRO A 13 -11.56 9.54 11.53
N GLY A 14 -10.49 10.35 11.52
CA GLY A 14 -9.88 10.88 10.29
C GLY A 14 -8.64 10.10 9.82
N CYS A 15 -8.32 8.95 10.42
CA CYS A 15 -7.12 8.20 10.02
C CYS A 15 -7.34 7.41 8.74
N ALA A 16 -8.56 6.96 8.44
CA ALA A 16 -8.83 6.12 7.26
C ALA A 16 -8.63 6.87 5.93
N ASP A 17 -8.80 8.20 5.95
CA ASP A 17 -8.68 9.11 4.80
C ASP A 17 -7.46 10.05 4.92
N CYS A 18 -6.63 9.91 5.96
CA CYS A 18 -5.44 10.73 6.14
C CYS A 18 -4.34 10.39 5.12
N VAL A 19 -3.72 11.42 4.52
CA VAL A 19 -2.54 11.26 3.64
C VAL A 19 -1.40 10.46 4.30
N VAL A 20 -1.23 10.55 5.62
CA VAL A 20 -0.22 9.77 6.36
C VAL A 20 -0.50 8.28 6.22
N THR A 21 -1.76 7.86 6.29
CA THR A 21 -2.16 6.45 6.13
C THR A 21 -1.84 5.96 4.74
N PHE A 22 -2.13 6.74 3.69
CA PHE A 22 -1.79 6.38 2.32
C PHE A 22 -0.27 6.33 2.06
N LEU A 23 0.49 7.18 2.74
CA LEU A 23 1.95 7.22 2.58
C LEU A 23 2.70 6.19 3.44
N THR A 24 2.13 5.77 4.56
CA THR A 24 2.79 4.87 5.53
C THR A 24 2.27 3.44 5.50
N ILE A 25 0.98 3.23 5.18
CA ILE A 25 0.44 1.92 4.85
C ILE A 25 0.72 1.67 3.37
N GLY A 26 1.96 1.33 3.06
CA GLY A 26 2.21 0.56 1.86
C GLY A 26 1.53 -0.79 2.05
N THR A 27 0.55 -1.13 1.20
CA THR A 27 0.04 -2.49 1.13
C THR A 27 1.19 -3.39 0.70
N ARG A 28 1.92 -3.93 1.69
CA ARG A 28 2.86 -5.02 1.50
C ARG A 28 2.01 -6.28 1.37
N ALA A 29 1.66 -6.63 0.14
CA ALA A 29 1.15 -7.95 -0.17
C ALA A 29 2.34 -8.85 -0.47
N ASP A 30 2.45 -9.96 0.26
CA ASP A 30 3.27 -11.08 -0.20
C ASP A 30 2.45 -11.75 -1.31
N LEU A 31 2.89 -11.56 -2.55
CA LEU A 31 2.20 -12.06 -3.73
C LEU A 31 2.96 -13.27 -4.25
N ASP A 32 2.28 -14.39 -4.39
CA ASP A 32 2.86 -15.54 -5.09
C ASP A 32 2.98 -15.27 -6.60
N ASP A 33 3.66 -16.17 -7.32
CA ASP A 33 3.90 -16.02 -8.76
C ASP A 33 2.58 -15.98 -9.56
N GLY A 34 1.55 -16.70 -9.12
CA GLY A 34 0.24 -16.75 -9.75
C GLY A 34 -0.53 -15.44 -9.57
N GLU A 35 -0.51 -14.89 -8.35
CA GLU A 35 -1.12 -13.59 -8.03
C GLU A 35 -0.43 -12.45 -8.79
N GLN A 36 0.90 -12.46 -8.85
CA GLN A 36 1.67 -11.49 -9.65
C GLN A 36 1.30 -11.57 -11.14
N ALA A 37 1.18 -12.78 -11.69
CA ALA A 37 0.77 -12.99 -13.07
C ALA A 37 -0.66 -12.50 -13.32
N ALA A 38 -1.60 -12.76 -12.40
CA ALA A 38 -2.97 -12.29 -12.51
C ALA A 38 -3.03 -10.75 -12.56
N ILE A 39 -2.31 -10.07 -11.67
CA ILE A 39 -2.27 -8.60 -11.65
C ILE A 39 -1.59 -8.07 -12.93
N ALA A 40 -0.58 -8.75 -13.46
CA ALA A 40 0.04 -8.37 -14.73
C ALA A 40 -0.95 -8.41 -15.90
N VAL A 41 -1.83 -9.40 -15.96
CA VAL A 41 -2.91 -9.48 -16.97
C VAL A 41 -3.90 -8.32 -16.82
N LEU A 42 -4.32 -8.03 -15.59
CA LEU A 42 -5.21 -6.90 -15.31
C LEU A 42 -4.58 -5.57 -15.71
N ALA A 43 -3.29 -5.38 -15.44
CA ALA A 43 -2.55 -4.18 -15.81
C ALA A 43 -2.37 -4.05 -17.33
N ALA A 44 -2.05 -5.14 -18.03
CA ALA A 44 -1.98 -5.16 -19.49
C ALA A 44 -3.33 -4.83 -20.14
N SER A 45 -4.42 -5.16 -19.46
CA SER A 45 -5.80 -4.84 -19.88
C SER A 45 -6.25 -3.43 -19.47
N GLY A 46 -5.42 -2.67 -18.75
CA GLY A 46 -5.73 -1.31 -18.29
C GLY A 46 -6.69 -1.22 -17.11
N LEU A 47 -6.95 -2.34 -16.41
CA LEU A 47 -7.88 -2.39 -15.28
C LEU A 47 -7.26 -1.96 -13.96
N VAL A 48 -5.93 -2.10 -13.82
CA VAL A 48 -5.16 -1.69 -12.63
C VAL A 48 -3.81 -1.10 -13.04
N PRO A 49 -3.18 -0.28 -12.19
CA PRO A 49 -1.80 0.14 -12.41
C PRO A 49 -0.82 -1.05 -12.41
N PRO A 50 0.30 -0.98 -13.16
CA PRO A 50 1.29 -2.05 -13.15
C PRO A 50 1.94 -2.21 -11.77
N LEU A 51 2.26 -3.46 -11.42
CA LEU A 51 3.00 -3.78 -10.19
C LEU A 51 4.35 -3.07 -10.17
N ARG A 52 4.64 -2.39 -9.06
CA ARG A 52 5.96 -1.81 -8.76
C ARG A 52 6.55 -2.52 -7.56
N LEU A 53 6.96 -3.78 -7.78
CA LEU A 53 7.56 -4.61 -6.75
C LEU A 53 8.91 -4.04 -6.32
N ALA A 54 9.13 -3.97 -5.01
CA ALA A 54 10.43 -3.75 -4.41
C ALA A 54 10.80 -5.01 -3.62
N PRO A 55 12.09 -5.39 -3.53
CA PRO A 55 12.50 -6.49 -2.67
C PRO A 55 11.97 -6.29 -1.25
N GLY A 56 11.17 -7.24 -0.77
CA GLY A 56 10.66 -7.26 0.60
C GLY A 56 11.50 -8.18 1.47
N GLU A 57 11.76 -7.76 2.71
CA GLU A 57 12.19 -8.70 3.76
C GLU A 57 10.95 -9.53 4.13
N ARG A 58 11.00 -10.87 3.92
CA ARG A 58 9.92 -11.74 4.39
C ARG A 58 9.83 -11.58 5.90
N ALA A 59 8.67 -11.15 6.40
CA ALA A 59 8.41 -11.20 7.83
C ALA A 59 8.33 -12.67 8.22
N GLY A 60 9.41 -13.18 8.83
CA GLY A 60 9.46 -14.52 9.43
C GLY A 60 8.60 -14.63 10.67
#